data_AF-A0A9Q0WHM5-F1
#
_entry.id   AF-A0A9Q0WHM5-F1
#
_cell.length_a   1.000
_cell.length_b   1.000
_cell.length_c   1.000
_cell.angle_alpha   90.00
_cell.angle_beta   90.00
_cell.angle_gamma   90.00
#
_symmetry.space_group_name_H-M   'P 1'
#
loop_
_entity.id
_entity.type
_entity.pdbx_description
1 polymer ?
#
loop_
_entity_poly.entity_id
_entity_poly.type
_entity_poly.pdbx_seq_one_letter_code
_entity_poly.pdbx_strand_id
1 'polypeptide(L)'
;MLAHSLCEYGGGEAERKELEAYREIHFPALTHLKKTTELRSPALLRSEGLCPLTPEEAVLMLAALGFRRKTQMFIAGANIYGGRSRLTALTSLYHNLVTKERLLSASELKPFMNFSSQLAALDFIACTASDAFAMTDSGSQLSSLVSGFRIYYGGGKMPTIRPNKRRLADIFMKNNTIEWRIFEQSVRKAVRQTKHVFERPKGRSVYRYPRCRECMCLAD
;
A
#
# COMPACT_ATOMS: atom_id res chain seq x y z
N MET A 1 4.59 -3.67 -6.86
CA MET A 1 4.03 -3.13 -8.12
C MET A 1 2.69 -3.78 -8.37
N LEU A 2 1.70 -3.02 -8.86
CA LEU A 2 0.32 -3.48 -9.04
C LEU A 2 0.22 -4.69 -9.98
N ALA A 3 0.95 -4.70 -11.10
CA ALA A 3 0.98 -5.81 -12.05
C ALA A 3 1.42 -7.15 -11.42
N HIS A 4 2.37 -7.14 -10.47
CA HIS A 4 2.84 -8.34 -9.79
C HIS A 4 1.77 -9.04 -8.93
N SER A 5 0.72 -8.32 -8.52
CA SER A 5 -0.32 -8.87 -7.64
C SER A 5 -1.26 -9.87 -8.31
N LEU A 6 -1.27 -9.95 -9.65
CA LEU A 6 -2.24 -10.72 -10.46
C LEU A 6 -3.71 -10.33 -10.24
N CYS A 7 -3.98 -9.26 -9.50
CA CYS A 7 -5.32 -8.78 -9.24
C CYS A 7 -5.86 -7.91 -10.38
N GLU A 8 -7.19 -7.78 -10.41
CA GLU A 8 -7.95 -6.86 -11.24
C GLU A 8 -8.57 -5.77 -10.37
N TYR A 9 -8.76 -4.57 -10.93
CA TYR A 9 -9.19 -3.34 -10.25
C TYR A 9 -10.37 -2.68 -10.98
N GLY A 10 -11.11 -3.45 -11.77
CA GLY A 10 -12.35 -3.01 -12.42
C GLY A 10 -12.16 -2.25 -13.73
N GLY A 11 -10.96 -2.23 -14.31
CA GLY A 11 -10.70 -1.63 -15.62
C GLY A 11 -11.03 -2.52 -16.83
N GLY A 12 -11.59 -3.72 -16.60
CA GLY A 12 -12.07 -4.63 -17.64
C GLY A 12 -10.95 -5.20 -18.53
N GLU A 13 -11.28 -5.48 -19.79
CA GLU A 13 -10.35 -6.06 -20.78
C GLU A 13 -9.12 -5.19 -21.02
N ALA A 14 -9.28 -3.86 -21.04
CA ALA A 14 -8.17 -2.94 -21.27
C ALA A 14 -7.11 -3.06 -20.16
N GLU A 15 -7.55 -3.08 -18.90
CA GLU A 15 -6.67 -3.31 -17.74
C GLU A 15 -5.99 -4.66 -17.79
N ARG A 16 -6.73 -5.72 -18.11
CA ARG A 16 -6.14 -7.06 -18.22
C ARG A 16 -5.02 -7.10 -19.26
N LYS A 17 -5.24 -6.54 -20.46
CA LYS A 17 -4.23 -6.52 -21.53
C LYS A 17 -3.00 -5.69 -21.14
N GLU A 18 -3.21 -4.50 -20.59
CA GLU A 18 -2.11 -3.61 -20.21
C GLU A 18 -1.24 -4.21 -19.09
N LEU A 19 -1.88 -4.75 -18.04
CA LEU A 19 -1.15 -5.39 -16.94
C LEU A 19 -0.46 -6.68 -17.40
N GLU A 20 -1.04 -7.44 -18.32
CA GLU A 20 -0.39 -8.62 -18.89
C GLU A 20 0.87 -8.26 -19.68
N ALA A 21 0.78 -7.26 -20.58
CA ALA A 21 1.95 -6.78 -21.32
C ALA A 21 3.06 -6.27 -20.38
N TYR A 22 2.69 -5.57 -19.30
CA TYR A 22 3.65 -5.15 -18.28
C TYR A 22 4.31 -6.35 -17.57
N ARG A 23 3.57 -7.43 -17.30
CA ARG A 23 4.10 -8.65 -16.68
C ARG A 23 5.09 -9.37 -17.57
N GLU A 24 4.82 -9.46 -18.87
CA GLU A 24 5.72 -10.11 -19.82
C GLU A 24 7.10 -9.44 -19.86
N ILE A 25 7.14 -8.11 -19.77
CA ILE A 25 8.39 -7.35 -19.82
C ILE A 25 9.10 -7.35 -18.46
N HIS A 26 8.37 -7.08 -17.38
CA HIS A 26 8.98 -6.76 -16.07
C HIS A 26 8.94 -7.91 -15.05
N PHE A 27 8.15 -8.96 -15.30
CA PHE A 27 8.00 -10.12 -14.41
C PHE A 27 8.06 -11.45 -15.18
N PRO A 28 9.14 -11.73 -15.94
CA PRO A 28 9.23 -12.92 -16.77
C PRO A 28 9.04 -14.22 -15.98
N ALA A 29 9.56 -14.30 -14.75
CA ALA A 29 9.36 -15.45 -13.87
C ALA A 29 7.89 -15.71 -13.54
N LEU A 30 7.08 -14.66 -13.38
CA LEU A 30 5.64 -14.76 -13.14
C LEU A 30 4.91 -15.27 -14.39
N THR A 31 5.31 -14.80 -15.56
CA THR A 31 4.79 -15.26 -16.85
C THR A 31 5.12 -16.73 -17.10
N HIS A 32 6.33 -17.18 -16.76
CA HIS A 32 6.69 -18.60 -16.80
C HIS A 32 5.85 -19.44 -15.85
N LEU A 33 5.70 -18.98 -14.59
CA LEU A 33 4.88 -19.67 -13.58
C LEU A 33 3.43 -19.85 -14.06
N LYS A 34 2.85 -18.82 -14.70
CA LYS A 34 1.49 -18.85 -15.25
C LYS A 34 1.31 -19.93 -16.32
N LYS A 35 2.38 -20.27 -17.07
CA LYS A 35 2.36 -21.32 -18.10
C LYS A 35 2.48 -22.72 -17.51
N THR A 36 3.16 -22.86 -16.37
CA THR A 36 3.46 -24.17 -15.77
C THR A 36 2.53 -24.54 -14.61
N THR A 37 1.76 -23.59 -14.08
CA THR A 37 0.96 -23.78 -12.88
C THR A 37 -0.32 -22.97 -12.96
N GLU A 38 -1.43 -23.55 -12.52
CA GLU A 38 -2.66 -22.77 -12.33
C GLU A 38 -2.48 -21.75 -11.21
N LEU A 39 -2.65 -20.48 -11.58
CA LEU A 39 -2.61 -19.38 -10.63
C LEU A 39 -4.02 -19.14 -10.05
N ARG A 40 -4.07 -18.70 -8.79
CA ARG A 40 -5.33 -18.31 -8.15
C ARG A 40 -6.03 -17.21 -8.97
N SER A 41 -7.34 -17.31 -9.08
CA SER A 41 -8.15 -16.32 -9.78
C SER A 41 -8.05 -14.94 -9.09
N PRO A 42 -8.17 -13.84 -9.84
CA PRO A 42 -8.17 -12.49 -9.27
C PRO A 42 -9.22 -12.29 -8.18
N ALA A 43 -10.40 -12.90 -8.32
CA ALA A 43 -11.47 -12.87 -7.33
C ALA A 43 -11.06 -13.56 -6.02
N LEU A 44 -10.41 -14.73 -6.10
CA LEU A 44 -9.90 -15.44 -4.93
C LEU A 44 -8.76 -14.66 -4.25
N LEU A 45 -7.84 -14.09 -5.02
CA LEU A 45 -6.77 -13.24 -4.48
C LEU A 45 -7.36 -12.03 -3.74
N ARG A 46 -8.46 -11.45 -4.24
CA ARG A 46 -9.14 -10.34 -3.58
C ARG A 46 -9.80 -10.78 -2.28
N SER A 47 -10.59 -11.84 -2.29
CA SER A 47 -11.29 -12.34 -1.09
C SER A 47 -10.33 -12.83 0.00
N GLU A 48 -9.15 -13.32 -0.36
CA GLU A 48 -8.08 -13.67 0.59
C GLU A 48 -7.29 -12.46 1.10
N GLY A 49 -7.58 -11.25 0.61
CA GLY A 49 -6.87 -10.03 0.99
C GLY A 49 -5.45 -9.94 0.46
N LEU A 50 -5.16 -10.60 -0.66
CA LEU A 50 -3.83 -10.58 -1.27
C LEU A 50 -3.65 -9.40 -2.22
N CYS A 51 -4.75 -8.85 -2.75
CA CYS A 51 -4.71 -7.64 -3.57
C CYS A 51 -4.35 -6.38 -2.76
N PRO A 52 -3.56 -5.47 -3.33
CA PRO A 52 -3.53 -4.06 -2.94
C PRO A 52 -4.93 -3.44 -2.90
N LEU A 53 -5.14 -2.46 -2.02
CA LEU A 53 -6.36 -1.64 -2.04
C LEU A 53 -6.43 -0.79 -3.31
N THR A 54 -7.65 -0.61 -3.83
CA THR A 54 -7.92 0.41 -4.86
C THR A 54 -7.85 1.82 -4.26
N PRO A 55 -7.72 2.89 -5.07
CA PRO A 55 -7.84 4.26 -4.59
C PRO A 55 -9.15 4.52 -3.84
N GLU A 56 -10.28 3.99 -4.33
CA GLU A 56 -11.61 4.12 -3.71
C GLU A 56 -11.65 3.44 -2.33
N GLU A 57 -11.16 2.20 -2.24
CA GLU A 57 -11.07 1.45 -0.97
C GLU A 57 -10.15 2.18 0.03
N ALA A 58 -9.03 2.72 -0.43
CA ALA A 58 -8.09 3.47 0.40
C ALA A 58 -8.73 4.77 0.94
N VAL A 59 -9.47 5.50 0.11
CA VAL A 59 -10.19 6.72 0.53
C VAL A 59 -11.22 6.43 1.60
N LEU A 60 -12.05 5.41 1.38
CA LEU A 60 -13.07 5.00 2.33
C LEU A 60 -12.44 4.55 3.65
N MET A 61 -11.33 3.80 3.59
CA MET A 61 -10.58 3.41 4.77
C MET A 61 -10.09 4.64 5.55
N LEU A 62 -9.44 5.59 4.89
CA LEU A 62 -8.91 6.80 5.53
C LEU A 62 -10.03 7.65 6.14
N ALA A 63 -11.15 7.80 5.42
CA ALA A 63 -12.32 8.52 5.90
C ALA A 63 -12.91 7.87 7.16
N ALA A 64 -13.07 6.54 7.17
CA ALA A 64 -13.52 5.78 8.34
C ALA A 64 -12.54 5.82 9.52
N LEU A 65 -11.25 6.06 9.28
CA LEU A 65 -10.28 6.28 10.36
C LEU A 65 -10.36 7.68 10.97
N GLY A 66 -11.07 8.62 10.32
CA GLY A 66 -11.27 9.99 10.78
C GLY A 66 -10.32 11.01 10.16
N PHE A 67 -9.63 10.67 9.07
CA PHE A 67 -8.84 11.64 8.32
C PHE A 67 -9.75 12.71 7.72
N ARG A 68 -9.37 13.97 7.87
CA ARG A 68 -10.19 15.11 7.44
C ARG A 68 -9.81 15.51 6.02
N ARG A 69 -10.73 16.15 5.30
CA ARG A 69 -10.48 16.65 3.93
C ARG A 69 -9.23 17.55 3.80
N LYS A 70 -8.90 18.28 4.87
CA LYS A 70 -7.73 19.16 4.94
C LYS A 70 -6.39 18.45 5.17
N THR A 71 -6.38 17.14 5.45
CA THR A 71 -5.15 16.40 5.67
C THR A 71 -4.27 16.46 4.42
N GLN A 72 -3.00 16.81 4.61
CA GLN A 72 -2.00 16.72 3.55
C GLN A 72 -1.64 15.25 3.31
N MET A 73 -1.72 14.82 2.06
CA MET A 73 -1.47 13.44 1.67
C MET A 73 -0.31 13.37 0.69
N PHE A 74 0.76 12.69 1.09
CA PHE A 74 1.81 12.28 0.17
C PHE A 74 1.46 10.90 -0.39
N ILE A 75 1.38 10.77 -1.72
CA ILE A 75 1.27 9.45 -2.36
C ILE A 75 2.66 8.95 -2.73
N ALA A 76 3.04 7.83 -2.14
CA ALA A 76 4.20 7.06 -2.54
C ALA A 76 3.88 6.08 -3.66
N GLY A 77 4.69 6.10 -4.71
CA GLY A 77 4.54 5.23 -5.87
C GLY A 77 5.15 5.85 -7.12
N ALA A 78 5.34 5.03 -8.15
CA ALA A 78 5.69 5.52 -9.48
C ALA A 78 4.40 5.98 -10.19
N ASN A 79 4.08 5.38 -11.33
CA ASN A 79 2.84 5.63 -12.04
C ASN A 79 1.67 4.88 -11.38
N ILE A 80 0.60 5.62 -11.12
CA ILE A 80 -0.67 5.04 -10.70
C ILE A 80 -1.37 4.55 -11.97
N TYR A 81 -1.77 3.27 -11.97
CA TYR A 81 -2.53 2.68 -13.06
C TYR A 81 -3.79 3.52 -13.34
N GLY A 82 -4.07 3.85 -14.61
CA GLY A 82 -5.14 4.78 -14.99
C GLY A 82 -4.86 6.27 -14.69
N GLY A 83 -3.72 6.60 -14.10
CA GLY A 83 -3.25 7.97 -13.92
C GLY A 83 -4.20 8.86 -13.11
N ARG A 84 -4.43 10.08 -13.62
CA ARG A 84 -5.25 11.10 -12.94
C ARG A 84 -6.71 10.67 -12.75
N SER A 85 -7.28 9.88 -13.67
CA SER A 85 -8.69 9.48 -13.57
C SER A 85 -8.94 8.60 -12.34
N ARG A 86 -8.04 7.65 -12.06
CA ARG A 86 -8.07 6.79 -10.85
C ARG A 86 -7.74 7.54 -9.57
N LEU A 87 -7.00 8.64 -9.67
CA LEU A 87 -6.74 9.53 -8.52
C LEU A 87 -7.95 10.37 -8.12
N THR A 88 -8.95 10.53 -8.99
CA THR A 88 -10.14 11.35 -8.71
C THR A 88 -10.84 10.94 -7.42
N ALA A 89 -10.90 9.63 -7.12
CA ALA A 89 -11.46 9.14 -5.87
C ALA A 89 -10.74 9.73 -4.65
N LEU A 90 -9.40 9.78 -4.68
CA LEU A 90 -8.58 10.37 -3.63
C LEU A 90 -8.71 11.88 -3.57
N THR A 91 -8.56 12.55 -4.71
CA THR A 91 -8.54 14.01 -4.75
C THR A 91 -9.90 14.62 -4.46
N SER A 92 -11.02 13.93 -4.74
CA SER A 92 -12.37 14.41 -4.42
C SER A 92 -12.62 14.60 -2.92
N LEU A 93 -11.93 13.83 -2.06
CA LEU A 93 -12.06 13.94 -0.61
C LEU A 93 -10.86 14.64 0.03
N TYR A 94 -9.65 14.42 -0.50
CA TYR A 94 -8.40 14.96 0.03
C TYR A 94 -7.72 15.82 -1.04
N HIS A 95 -8.07 17.11 -1.07
CA HIS A 95 -7.56 18.05 -2.07
C HIS A 95 -6.07 18.34 -1.94
N ASN A 96 -5.49 18.18 -0.75
CA ASN A 96 -4.10 18.50 -0.44
C ASN A 96 -3.17 17.31 -0.76
N LEU A 97 -3.26 16.82 -1.98
CA LEU A 97 -2.51 15.65 -2.43
C LEU A 97 -1.22 16.06 -3.15
N VAL A 98 -0.11 15.45 -2.75
CA VAL A 98 1.23 15.73 -3.23
C VAL A 98 1.92 14.42 -3.62
N THR A 99 2.70 14.47 -4.69
CA THR A 99 3.63 13.40 -5.11
C THR A 99 5.04 13.96 -5.14
N LYS A 100 6.06 13.11 -5.22
CA LYS A 100 7.45 13.57 -5.32
C LYS A 100 7.69 14.48 -6.54
N GLU A 101 7.01 14.22 -7.66
CA GLU A 101 7.11 15.02 -8.89
C GLU A 101 6.48 16.42 -8.74
N ARG A 102 5.56 16.58 -7.78
CA ARG A 102 4.96 17.88 -7.45
C ARG A 102 5.74 18.61 -6.35
N LEU A 103 6.38 17.86 -5.45
CA LEU A 103 7.11 18.42 -4.32
C LEU A 103 8.49 18.94 -4.73
N LEU A 104 9.15 18.24 -5.65
CA LEU A 104 10.52 18.55 -6.10
C LEU A 104 10.50 19.31 -7.42
N SER A 105 11.47 20.20 -7.60
CA SER A 105 11.74 20.82 -8.90
C SER A 105 12.24 19.79 -9.91
N ALA A 106 12.10 20.11 -11.20
CA ALA A 106 12.64 19.27 -12.27
C ALA A 106 14.16 19.05 -12.13
N SER A 107 14.90 20.06 -11.65
CA SER A 107 16.34 19.97 -11.38
C SER A 107 16.68 19.02 -10.23
N GLU A 108 15.90 19.01 -9.16
CA GLU A 108 16.09 18.10 -8.03
C GLU A 108 15.72 16.66 -8.38
N LEU A 109 14.73 16.47 -9.27
CA LEU A 109 14.28 15.13 -9.67
C LEU A 109 15.16 14.50 -10.76
N LYS A 110 15.76 15.32 -11.63
CA LYS A 110 16.54 14.88 -12.80
C LYS A 110 17.59 13.79 -12.50
N PRO A 111 18.36 13.84 -11.40
CA PRO A 111 19.35 12.81 -11.09
C PRO A 111 18.74 11.41 -10.88
N PHE A 112 17.47 11.33 -10.49
CA PHE A 112 16.82 10.08 -10.08
C PHE A 112 15.92 9.47 -11.17
N MET A 113 15.55 10.21 -12.21
CA MET A 113 14.49 9.78 -13.15
C MET A 113 14.80 8.47 -13.89
N ASN A 114 16.08 8.17 -14.15
CA ASN A 114 16.50 6.95 -14.83
C ASN A 114 16.79 5.79 -13.87
N PHE A 115 16.64 5.99 -12.56
CA PHE A 115 16.99 5.03 -11.53
C PHE A 115 15.78 4.74 -10.64
N SER A 116 14.98 3.75 -11.04
CA SER A 116 13.74 3.38 -10.34
C SER A 116 13.90 3.18 -8.84
N SER A 117 14.99 2.54 -8.41
CA SER A 117 15.31 2.32 -6.99
C SER A 117 15.63 3.63 -6.25
N GLN A 118 16.33 4.58 -6.88
CA GLN A 118 16.64 5.87 -6.25
C GLN A 118 15.40 6.76 -6.20
N LEU A 119 14.59 6.74 -7.25
CA LEU A 119 13.30 7.42 -7.28
C LEU A 119 12.35 6.89 -6.19
N ALA A 120 12.36 5.58 -5.94
CA ALA A 120 11.62 4.97 -4.83
C ALA A 120 12.19 5.30 -3.44
N ALA A 121 13.49 5.66 -3.35
CA ALA A 121 14.07 6.11 -2.09
C ALA A 121 13.48 7.46 -1.63
N LEU A 122 13.10 8.33 -2.55
CA LEU A 122 12.38 9.57 -2.23
C LEU A 122 11.01 9.28 -1.60
N ASP A 123 10.28 8.29 -2.12
CA ASP A 123 9.03 7.84 -1.52
C ASP A 123 9.25 7.29 -0.10
N PHE A 124 10.34 6.53 0.09
CA PHE A 124 10.71 6.00 1.40
C PHE A 124 10.95 7.13 2.41
N ILE A 125 11.75 8.15 2.06
CA ILE A 125 12.05 9.30 2.92
C ILE A 125 10.78 10.04 3.34
N ALA A 126 9.91 10.36 2.37
CA ALA A 126 8.65 11.04 2.68
C ALA A 126 7.73 10.19 3.57
N CYS A 127 7.64 8.89 3.31
CA CYS A 127 6.82 7.98 4.11
C CYS A 127 7.35 7.81 5.54
N THR A 128 8.67 7.72 5.73
CA THR A 128 9.24 7.59 7.07
C THR A 128 9.11 8.87 7.89
N ALA A 129 9.24 10.04 7.25
CA ALA A 129 9.07 11.35 7.88
C ALA A 129 7.61 11.73 8.20
N SER A 130 6.63 11.07 7.57
CA SER A 130 5.20 11.40 7.74
C SER A 130 4.66 11.19 9.16
N ASP A 131 3.66 11.98 9.57
CA ASP A 131 2.96 11.81 10.86
C ASP A 131 2.28 10.45 10.97
N ALA A 132 1.72 9.96 9.86
CA ALA A 132 1.10 8.64 9.77
C ALA A 132 1.36 8.03 8.39
N PHE A 133 1.74 6.75 8.38
CA PHE A 133 1.95 6.00 7.14
C PHE A 133 0.80 5.00 6.92
N ALA A 134 0.11 5.07 5.78
CA ALA A 134 -0.97 4.15 5.43
C ALA A 134 -0.59 3.26 4.24
N MET A 135 -0.80 1.95 4.40
CA MET A 135 -0.40 0.95 3.42
C MET A 135 -1.60 0.48 2.61
N THR A 136 -1.54 0.61 1.28
CA THR A 136 -2.50 -0.01 0.36
C THR A 136 -2.13 -1.47 0.08
N ASP A 137 -0.83 -1.78 0.05
CA ASP A 137 -0.32 -3.14 -0.05
C ASP A 137 0.69 -3.45 1.04
N SER A 138 0.23 -4.16 2.06
CA SER A 138 1.04 -4.64 3.17
C SER A 138 2.03 -5.76 2.80
N GLY A 139 1.99 -6.23 1.55
CA GLY A 139 2.91 -7.20 0.96
C GLY A 139 4.14 -6.56 0.34
N SER A 140 4.04 -5.32 -0.13
CA SER A 140 5.09 -4.62 -0.88
C SER A 140 6.40 -4.41 -0.10
N GLN A 141 7.52 -4.33 -0.82
CA GLN A 141 8.84 -4.05 -0.25
C GLN A 141 8.89 -2.67 0.43
N LEU A 142 8.30 -1.64 -0.18
CA LEU A 142 8.21 -0.31 0.41
C LEU A 142 7.47 -0.35 1.76
N SER A 143 6.32 -1.03 1.80
CA SER A 143 5.55 -1.18 3.05
C SER A 143 6.34 -1.88 4.16
N SER A 144 7.16 -2.87 3.81
CA SER A 144 8.07 -3.53 4.75
C SER A 144 9.07 -2.54 5.31
N LEU A 145 9.83 -1.90 4.42
CA LEU A 145 10.94 -1.01 4.79
C LEU A 145 10.47 0.16 5.64
N VAL A 146 9.40 0.84 5.22
CA VAL A 146 8.85 1.99 5.97
C VAL A 146 8.31 1.54 7.32
N SER A 147 7.56 0.44 7.37
CA SER A 147 7.01 -0.08 8.63
C SER A 147 8.13 -0.46 9.60
N GLY A 148 9.18 -1.14 9.13
CA GLY A 148 10.32 -1.48 9.97
C GLY A 148 11.06 -0.25 10.45
N PHE A 149 11.38 0.68 9.55
CA PHE A 149 12.04 1.93 9.92
C PHE A 149 11.28 2.68 11.02
N ARG A 150 9.96 2.85 10.86
CA ARG A 150 9.10 3.52 11.84
C ARG A 150 8.98 2.76 13.16
N ILE A 151 9.05 1.42 13.14
CA ILE A 151 9.11 0.62 14.38
C ILE A 151 10.45 0.80 15.09
N TYR A 152 11.55 0.76 14.33
CA TYR A 152 12.90 0.84 14.85
C TYR A 152 13.19 2.22 15.44
N TYR A 153 13.18 3.26 14.60
CA TYR A 153 13.51 4.62 15.01
C TYR A 153 12.39 5.29 15.82
N GLY A 154 11.14 4.91 15.57
CA GLY A 154 9.99 5.43 16.30
C GLY A 154 9.65 4.68 17.59
N GLY A 155 10.44 3.67 17.99
CA GLY A 155 10.17 2.84 19.17
C GLY A 155 8.83 2.08 19.11
N GLY A 156 8.25 1.91 17.92
CA GLY A 156 6.90 1.36 17.72
C GLY A 156 5.76 2.34 18.04
N LYS A 157 6.06 3.62 18.31
CA LYS A 157 5.07 4.66 18.62
C LYS A 157 4.61 5.44 17.37
N MET A 158 5.42 5.48 16.31
CA MET A 158 5.07 6.16 15.06
C MET A 158 3.86 5.50 14.37
N PRO A 159 2.76 6.24 14.14
CA PRO A 159 1.53 5.68 13.58
C PRO A 159 1.75 5.01 12.21
N THR A 160 1.43 3.72 12.13
CA THR A 160 1.43 2.95 10.89
C THR A 160 0.08 2.24 10.73
N ILE A 161 -0.65 2.57 9.66
CA ILE A 161 -1.97 2.04 9.32
C ILE A 161 -1.75 0.83 8.42
N ARG A 162 -1.80 -0.35 9.04
CA ARG A 162 -1.81 -1.64 8.37
C ARG A 162 -3.24 -2.15 8.32
N PRO A 163 -3.92 -2.22 7.18
CA PRO A 163 -5.22 -2.86 7.15
C PRO A 163 -5.12 -4.38 7.20
N ASN A 164 -6.07 -5.05 7.88
CA ASN A 164 -6.37 -6.44 7.59
C ASN A 164 -7.11 -6.50 6.24
N LYS A 165 -6.35 -6.69 5.16
CA LYS A 165 -6.87 -6.64 3.79
C LYS A 165 -7.97 -7.68 3.52
N ARG A 166 -7.92 -8.86 4.16
CA ARG A 166 -8.97 -9.88 4.04
C ARG A 166 -10.29 -9.40 4.63
N ARG A 167 -10.25 -8.86 5.86
CA ARG A 167 -11.44 -8.27 6.49
C ARG A 167 -11.96 -7.05 5.74
N LEU A 168 -11.08 -6.24 5.16
CA LEU A 168 -11.51 -5.12 4.31
C LEU A 168 -12.18 -5.63 3.04
N ALA A 169 -11.63 -6.65 2.37
CA ALA A 169 -12.27 -7.27 1.21
C ALA A 169 -13.67 -7.80 1.56
N ASP A 170 -13.83 -8.47 2.71
CA ASP A 170 -15.13 -8.93 3.19
C ASP A 170 -16.13 -7.78 3.46
N ILE A 171 -15.64 -6.59 3.81
CA ILE A 171 -16.48 -5.39 4.00
C ILE A 171 -16.89 -4.83 2.64
N PHE A 172 -15.96 -4.71 1.68
CA PHE A 172 -16.19 -4.09 0.38
C PHE A 172 -16.92 -4.99 -0.62
N MET A 173 -16.80 -6.31 -0.52
CA MET A 173 -17.41 -7.26 -1.47
C MET A 173 -18.87 -7.57 -1.15
N LYS A 174 -19.40 -7.16 0.01
CA LYS A 174 -20.82 -7.35 0.32
C LYS A 174 -21.65 -6.44 -0.57
N ASN A 175 -22.51 -7.03 -1.39
CA ASN A 175 -23.35 -6.33 -2.35
C ASN A 175 -24.58 -5.65 -1.71
N ASN A 176 -24.42 -5.12 -0.50
CA ASN A 176 -25.46 -4.42 0.24
C ASN A 176 -25.00 -3.03 0.65
N THR A 177 -25.96 -2.12 0.80
CA THR A 177 -25.70 -0.83 1.41
C THR A 177 -25.38 -1.03 2.89
N ILE A 178 -24.33 -0.37 3.37
CA ILE A 178 -23.91 -0.39 4.77
C ILE A 178 -24.04 1.02 5.34
N GLU A 179 -24.66 1.13 6.52
CA GLU A 179 -24.71 2.41 7.23
C GLU A 179 -23.29 2.87 7.60
N TRP A 180 -23.00 4.17 7.41
CA TRP A 180 -21.66 4.73 7.63
C TRP A 180 -21.10 4.38 9.01
N ARG A 181 -21.92 4.45 10.07
CA ARG A 181 -21.47 4.15 11.45
C ARG A 181 -20.98 2.71 11.60
N ILE A 182 -21.67 1.76 10.97
CA ILE A 182 -21.33 0.33 10.99
C ILE A 182 -20.07 0.08 10.14
N PHE A 183 -19.98 0.72 8.98
CA PHE A 183 -18.80 0.68 8.13
C PHE A 183 -17.56 1.20 8.86
N GLU A 184 -17.68 2.37 9.50
CA GLU A 184 -16.60 3.01 10.25
C GLU A 184 -16.05 2.10 11.35
N GLN A 185 -16.94 1.52 12.17
CA GLN A 185 -16.57 0.60 13.23
C GLN A 185 -15.86 -0.65 12.68
N SER A 186 -16.35 -1.20 11.57
CA SER A 186 -15.80 -2.39 10.92
C SER A 186 -14.38 -2.13 10.38
N VAL A 187 -14.17 -1.00 9.71
CA VAL A 187 -12.84 -0.58 9.22
C VAL A 187 -11.89 -0.33 10.38
N ARG A 188 -12.31 0.41 11.42
CA ARG A 188 -11.48 0.65 12.61
C ARG A 188 -11.04 -0.66 13.26
N LYS A 189 -11.93 -1.66 13.34
CA LYS A 189 -11.61 -3.00 13.85
C LYS A 189 -10.60 -3.71 12.94
N ALA A 190 -10.78 -3.67 11.63
CA ALA A 190 -9.87 -4.29 10.65
C ALA A 190 -8.45 -3.69 10.69
N VAL A 191 -8.30 -2.41 11.03
CA VAL A 191 -7.01 -1.73 11.16
C VAL A 191 -6.38 -1.90 12.55
N ARG A 192 -7.18 -1.95 13.63
CA ARG A 192 -6.64 -2.08 15.00
C ARG A 192 -5.96 -3.44 15.23
N GLN A 193 -6.54 -4.51 14.69
CA GLN A 193 -6.04 -5.88 14.90
C GLN A 193 -4.64 -6.15 14.35
N THR A 194 -4.11 -5.25 13.53
CA THR A 194 -2.84 -5.35 12.83
C THR A 194 -1.80 -4.34 13.36
N LYS A 195 -2.15 -3.54 14.37
CA LYS A 195 -1.25 -2.56 15.02
C LYS A 195 -0.28 -3.18 16.04
N HIS A 196 -0.40 -4.47 16.35
CA HIS A 196 0.45 -5.10 17.33
C HIS A 196 1.91 -5.17 16.83
N VAL A 197 2.80 -4.54 17.59
CA VAL A 197 4.25 -4.66 17.39
C VAL A 197 4.72 -5.79 18.29
N PHE A 198 5.23 -6.86 17.69
CA PHE A 198 5.70 -8.06 18.38
C PHE A 198 7.16 -8.36 18.02
N GLU A 199 7.78 -9.23 18.81
CA GLU A 199 9.13 -9.74 18.52
C GLU A 199 9.16 -10.44 17.16
N ARG A 200 10.24 -10.24 16.41
CA ARG A 200 10.44 -10.82 15.08
C ARG A 200 10.33 -12.35 15.15
N PRO A 201 9.36 -12.97 14.46
CA PRO A 201 9.32 -14.43 14.38
C PRO A 201 10.51 -14.96 13.59
N LYS A 202 10.93 -16.19 13.92
CA LYS A 202 11.95 -16.91 13.15
C LYS A 202 11.59 -16.95 11.66
N GLY A 203 12.57 -16.72 10.80
CA GLY A 203 12.40 -16.69 9.34
C GLY A 203 11.68 -15.45 8.78
N ARG A 204 11.30 -14.47 9.61
CA ARG A 204 10.75 -13.20 9.12
C ARG A 204 11.85 -12.16 8.94
N SER A 205 11.68 -11.33 7.90
CA SER A 205 12.61 -10.27 7.53
C SER A 205 12.72 -9.20 8.63
N VAL A 206 13.95 -8.86 8.99
CA VAL A 206 14.29 -7.76 9.90
C VAL A 206 13.75 -6.41 9.40
N TYR A 207 13.70 -6.22 8.08
CA TYR A 207 13.21 -4.97 7.49
C TYR A 207 11.73 -4.72 7.74
N ARG A 208 10.92 -5.76 7.98
CA ARG A 208 9.49 -5.60 8.32
C ARG A 208 9.27 -5.67 9.84
N TYR A 209 10.04 -6.52 10.52
CA TYR A 209 9.90 -6.78 11.95
C TYR A 209 11.28 -6.60 12.61
N PRO A 210 11.71 -5.35 12.87
CA PRO A 210 13.06 -5.11 13.36
C PRO A 210 13.22 -5.42 14.85
N ARG A 211 12.13 -5.72 15.58
CA ARG A 211 12.16 -6.05 17.01
C ARG A 211 12.78 -7.42 17.25
N CYS A 212 14.10 -7.48 17.33
CA CYS A 212 14.84 -8.63 17.83
C CYS A 212 16.07 -8.14 18.61
N ARG A 213 16.66 -9.03 19.43
CA ARG A 213 17.79 -8.69 20.31
C ARG A 213 19.01 -8.20 19.54
N GLU A 214 19.18 -8.65 18.30
CA GLU A 214 20.33 -8.30 17.47
C GLU A 214 20.20 -6.92 16.81
N CYS A 215 18.98 -6.37 16.74
CA CYS A 215 18.73 -5.13 16.02
C CYS A 215 18.29 -4.01 16.96
N MET A 216 17.33 -4.24 17.86
CA MET A 216 16.93 -3.20 18.79
C MET A 216 17.91 -3.16 19.97
N CYS A 217 18.47 -1.99 20.25
CA CYS A 217 19.12 -1.75 21.54
C CYS A 217 18.13 -2.09 22.67
N LEU A 218 18.62 -2.73 23.73
CA LEU A 218 17.88 -2.77 24.98
C LEU A 218 17.67 -1.30 25.37
N ALA A 219 16.42 -0.88 25.50
CA ALA A 219 16.15 0.37 26.17
C ALA A 219 16.55 0.13 27.62
N ASP A 220 17.68 0.71 28.03
CA ASP A 220 18.05 0.82 29.44
C ASP A 220 16.96 1.60 30.20
#